data_AF-A0AAW6HSE8-F1
#
_entry.id   AF-A0AAW6HSE8-F1
#
_cell.length_a   1.000
_cell.length_b   1.000
_cell.length_c   1.000
_cell.angle_alpha   90.00
_cell.angle_beta   90.00
_cell.angle_gamma   90.00
#
_symmetry.space_group_name_H-M   'P 1'
#
loop_
_entity.id
_entity.type
_entity.pdbx_description
1 polymer ?
#
loop_
_entity_poly.entity_id
_entity_poly.type
_entity_poly.pdbx_seq_one_letter_code
_entity_poly.pdbx_strand_id
1 'polypeptide(L)'
;MNKKSILKVVSLLSVGSIVMLSATSCNGIKLSEQLKSSNLDTQPQPDPTLDKNPTNEHMVEGGVSALVTKARTELDNLIKTKANKLDAYSDYSVIKNELISAYNAAELTKNSNSATEQQLNEAKASLQSSINKAEADKTEFDNGHTDIVRAYNELKTTLNNKSAILSSLNDDKYVGIRSYFKTYYDTAEQIITNTLQYDGLTKNTIDQAKNKIVELTDNLDSKKSNIDQYSTFKMFRVNNTNFKGSLKYSATPADSQKLVTFSSDFDNDNNSYQWRYANRLIDSETKERSIQITNVSWIYSLDTQDGMNMTTASYDLDFEYYGGNTATLYFPYKAAKADQVSGSNLSLKYKLNENNPVNVDLTGVAVNDIKVATINLTGLKFGMNKISFTTEANKKAPMIGNFYISTTNDTVDAVYNDIFGNEVSADNPDKITVNFLKGYGLANKGYGVVVQNTPNNTFIKKMNFKLDSDTLGNNVPTKEYYIIGYLGGTDGSSGVVNGSNVKYYTFYLNAPKDGMYEIGGVFNSGDSRGLSFWKGSYNASGNGNKAKFQNLNSGDWNSKLKSFNKNQKATNESASLQLTKGLNKIIVSGSDSNSPAPNLGNVSFTLVNNSESNSR
;
A
#
# COMPACT_ATOMS: atom_id res chain seq x y z
N MET A 1 47.81 -27.66 13.53
CA MET A 1 47.97 -28.93 14.30
C MET A 1 46.61 -29.61 14.40
N ASN A 2 46.54 -30.92 14.12
CA ASN A 2 45.52 -31.94 14.47
C ASN A 2 44.01 -31.57 14.51
N LYS A 3 43.19 -32.17 13.62
CA LYS A 3 42.32 -33.36 13.87
C LYS A 3 41.27 -33.14 14.99
N LYS A 4 39.97 -33.40 14.80
CA LYS A 4 39.32 -34.56 14.13
C LYS A 4 37.94 -34.18 13.57
N SER A 5 37.52 -34.79 12.47
CA SER A 5 36.10 -34.99 12.12
C SER A 5 35.85 -36.48 11.94
N ILE A 6 34.78 -36.98 12.57
CA ILE A 6 34.42 -38.41 12.59
C ILE A 6 33.46 -38.66 11.43
N LEU A 7 33.93 -39.34 10.39
CA LEU A 7 33.08 -39.83 9.31
C LEU A 7 32.56 -41.22 9.71
N LYS A 8 31.24 -41.37 9.88
CA LYS A 8 30.62 -42.69 10.04
C LYS A 8 30.29 -43.29 8.68
N VAL A 9 30.65 -44.54 8.51
CA VAL A 9 30.41 -45.35 7.32
C VAL A 9 28.94 -45.71 7.22
N VAL A 10 28.36 -45.59 6.02
CA VAL A 10 27.27 -46.45 5.56
C VAL A 10 27.77 -47.16 4.31
N SER A 11 27.64 -48.48 4.30
CA SER A 11 28.14 -49.36 3.26
C SER A 11 27.14 -49.51 2.12
N LEU A 12 27.58 -49.26 0.88
CA LEU A 12 27.05 -49.97 -0.29
C LEU A 12 28.20 -50.72 -0.97
N LEU A 13 28.24 -52.03 -0.74
CA LEU A 13 28.94 -52.98 -1.58
C LEU A 13 27.90 -53.73 -2.41
N SER A 14 28.30 -54.06 -3.65
CA SER A 14 27.76 -55.08 -4.55
C SER A 14 26.61 -54.62 -5.47
N VAL A 15 26.60 -54.87 -6.79
CA VAL A 15 27.59 -55.45 -7.74
C VAL A 15 27.45 -54.68 -9.08
N GLY A 16 28.54 -54.42 -9.81
CA GLY A 16 28.43 -53.76 -11.12
C GLY A 16 29.74 -53.33 -11.79
N SER A 17 30.82 -54.10 -11.64
CA SER A 17 32.12 -53.74 -12.19
C SER A 17 32.14 -53.80 -13.73
N ILE A 18 32.12 -52.65 -14.40
CA ILE A 18 32.70 -52.51 -15.74
C ILE A 18 34.05 -51.82 -15.58
N VAL A 19 35.11 -52.63 -15.54
CA VAL A 19 36.48 -52.13 -15.65
C VAL A 19 36.68 -51.65 -17.08
N MET A 20 36.96 -50.37 -17.28
CA MET A 20 37.48 -49.87 -18.55
C MET A 20 38.90 -50.43 -18.77
N LEU A 21 39.00 -51.53 -19.52
CA LEU A 21 40.25 -51.96 -20.13
C LEU A 21 40.51 -51.12 -21.38
N SER A 22 41.39 -50.13 -21.24
CA SER A 22 41.92 -49.38 -22.38
C SER A 22 42.83 -50.27 -23.21
N ALA A 23 42.52 -50.40 -24.50
CA ALA A 23 43.27 -51.25 -25.41
C ALA A 23 44.67 -50.66 -25.69
N THR A 24 45.72 -51.37 -25.27
CA THR A 24 47.06 -51.29 -25.86
C THR A 24 47.61 -52.71 -26.06
N SER A 25 48.58 -52.84 -26.96
CA SER A 25 48.88 -54.06 -27.72
C SER A 25 49.49 -55.23 -26.94
N CYS A 26 49.30 -56.42 -27.53
CA CYS A 26 49.77 -57.75 -27.15
C CYS A 26 51.15 -57.86 -26.46
N ASN A 27 51.23 -58.71 -25.45
CA ASN A 27 52.03 -59.94 -25.52
C ASN A 27 51.52 -61.00 -24.53
N GLY A 28 51.58 -62.28 -24.90
CA GLY A 28 50.86 -63.35 -24.20
C GLY A 28 51.64 -64.04 -23.07
N ILE A 29 50.92 -64.43 -22.01
CA ILE A 29 51.32 -65.45 -21.04
C ILE A 29 50.14 -66.41 -20.83
N LYS A 30 50.43 -67.71 -20.72
CA LYS A 30 49.43 -68.78 -20.60
C LYS A 30 48.69 -68.70 -19.26
N LEU A 31 47.37 -68.88 -19.27
CA LEU A 31 46.60 -69.16 -18.06
C LEU A 31 46.53 -70.68 -17.84
N SER A 32 46.92 -71.12 -16.66
CA SER A 32 46.88 -72.52 -16.23
C SER A 32 45.46 -72.98 -15.88
N GLU A 33 45.14 -74.23 -16.21
CA GLU A 33 43.93 -74.91 -15.75
C GLU A 33 43.88 -75.00 -14.21
N GLN A 34 42.71 -74.76 -13.63
CA GLN A 34 42.15 -75.55 -12.52
C GLN A 34 40.68 -75.19 -12.26
N LEU A 35 39.78 -75.74 -13.09
CA LEU A 35 38.39 -75.92 -12.68
C LEU A 35 38.24 -77.33 -12.11
N LYS A 36 38.00 -77.43 -10.79
CA LYS A 36 37.64 -78.70 -10.15
C LYS A 36 36.15 -78.98 -10.35
N SER A 37 35.87 -80.25 -10.57
CA SER A 37 34.59 -80.85 -10.93
C SER A 37 33.51 -80.79 -9.85
N SER A 38 32.25 -80.81 -10.29
CA SER A 38 31.17 -81.53 -9.60
C SER A 38 30.31 -82.28 -10.62
N ASN A 39 30.25 -83.61 -10.44
CA ASN A 39 29.68 -84.65 -11.30
C ASN A 39 28.23 -84.42 -11.79
N LEU A 40 27.86 -85.00 -12.94
CA LEU A 40 27.11 -86.27 -12.94
C LEU A 40 27.13 -87.03 -14.28
N ASP A 41 27.44 -88.31 -14.10
CA ASP A 41 27.56 -89.48 -14.98
C ASP A 41 26.45 -89.70 -16.04
N THR A 42 26.83 -90.08 -17.26
CA THR A 42 26.38 -91.33 -17.93
C THR A 42 27.04 -91.57 -19.30
N GLN A 43 27.55 -92.79 -19.50
CA GLN A 43 27.95 -93.41 -20.78
C GLN A 43 27.48 -94.90 -20.75
N PRO A 44 27.49 -95.74 -21.84
CA PRO A 44 28.52 -95.78 -22.90
C PRO A 44 28.13 -96.16 -24.35
N GLN A 45 28.99 -95.77 -25.31
CA GLN A 45 29.47 -96.52 -26.51
C GLN A 45 28.48 -96.94 -27.65
N PRO A 46 28.97 -97.31 -28.89
CA PRO A 46 30.34 -97.26 -29.44
C PRO A 46 30.52 -96.50 -30.80
N ASP A 47 31.78 -96.40 -31.21
CA ASP A 47 32.39 -95.97 -32.51
C ASP A 47 32.02 -96.95 -33.68
N PRO A 48 32.41 -96.80 -35.00
CA PRO A 48 33.53 -96.00 -35.54
C PRO A 48 33.48 -95.39 -36.99
N THR A 49 34.55 -94.62 -37.30
CA THR A 49 35.29 -94.48 -38.59
C THR A 49 35.29 -93.19 -39.45
N LEU A 50 36.53 -92.71 -39.68
CA LEU A 50 37.19 -92.30 -40.94
C LEU A 50 36.81 -91.01 -41.72
N ASP A 51 37.66 -90.00 -41.52
CA ASP A 51 38.57 -89.41 -42.53
C ASP A 51 38.04 -89.04 -43.93
N LYS A 52 37.89 -87.72 -44.19
CA LYS A 52 38.73 -86.96 -45.15
C LYS A 52 38.34 -85.48 -45.24
N ASN A 53 39.34 -84.60 -45.13
CA ASN A 53 39.28 -83.25 -45.71
C ASN A 53 39.74 -83.34 -47.17
N PRO A 54 39.18 -82.55 -48.10
CA PRO A 54 39.94 -81.36 -48.49
C PRO A 54 39.09 -80.11 -48.72
N THR A 55 39.65 -78.98 -48.24
CA THR A 55 39.60 -77.62 -48.78
C THR A 55 38.54 -77.28 -49.85
N ASN A 56 37.73 -76.26 -49.57
CA ASN A 56 37.51 -75.21 -50.54
C ASN A 56 37.29 -73.85 -49.89
N GLU A 57 37.99 -72.84 -50.39
CA GLU A 57 37.90 -71.45 -49.95
C GLU A 57 36.71 -70.75 -50.60
N HIS A 58 35.79 -70.23 -49.79
CA HIS A 58 34.87 -69.18 -50.22
C HIS A 58 34.48 -68.29 -49.03
N MET A 59 35.35 -67.34 -48.68
CA MET A 59 34.97 -66.27 -47.77
C MET A 59 34.04 -65.30 -48.48
N VAL A 60 32.78 -65.23 -48.03
CA VAL A 60 31.78 -64.30 -48.55
C VAL A 60 32.02 -62.91 -47.94
N GLU A 61 32.93 -62.15 -48.53
CA GLU A 61 33.37 -60.84 -48.03
C GLU A 61 32.24 -59.78 -48.01
N GLY A 62 31.14 -60.01 -48.75
CA GLY A 62 29.95 -59.15 -48.74
C GLY A 62 29.01 -59.31 -47.53
N GLY A 63 29.05 -60.45 -46.83
CA GLY A 63 28.07 -60.77 -45.78
C GLY A 63 28.26 -59.96 -44.50
N VAL A 64 29.49 -59.90 -43.99
CA VAL A 64 29.82 -59.26 -42.71
C VAL A 64 29.59 -57.74 -42.74
N SER A 65 29.94 -57.09 -43.85
CA SER A 65 29.75 -55.64 -44.02
C SER A 65 28.27 -55.23 -44.03
N ALA A 66 27.42 -56.03 -44.69
CA ALA A 66 25.97 -55.80 -44.71
C ALA A 66 25.34 -55.95 -43.32
N LEU A 67 25.77 -56.94 -42.53
CA LEU A 67 25.29 -57.17 -41.17
C LEU A 67 25.70 -56.06 -40.20
N VAL A 68 26.97 -55.62 -40.23
CA VAL A 68 27.45 -54.45 -39.46
C VAL A 68 26.66 -53.20 -39.82
N THR A 69 26.38 -52.96 -41.10
CA THR A 69 25.59 -51.81 -41.58
C THR A 69 24.16 -51.86 -41.06
N LYS A 70 23.53 -53.04 -41.07
CA LYS A 70 22.18 -53.26 -40.53
C LYS A 70 22.14 -53.01 -39.02
N ALA A 71 23.02 -53.65 -38.25
CA ALA A 71 23.09 -53.49 -36.79
C ALA A 71 23.32 -52.02 -36.39
N ARG A 72 24.18 -51.30 -37.11
CA ARG A 72 24.44 -49.87 -36.90
C ARG A 72 23.21 -49.00 -37.20
N THR A 73 22.44 -49.33 -38.23
CA THR A 73 21.20 -48.64 -38.60
C THR A 73 20.11 -48.85 -37.55
N GLU A 74 19.97 -50.07 -37.03
CA GLU A 74 19.00 -50.40 -35.98
C GLU A 74 19.34 -49.70 -34.65
N LEU A 75 20.61 -49.64 -34.28
CA LEU A 75 21.10 -48.88 -33.13
C LEU A 75 20.87 -47.37 -33.29
N ASP A 76 21.17 -46.81 -34.46
CA ASP A 76 20.94 -45.40 -34.79
C ASP A 76 19.45 -45.02 -34.73
N ASN A 77 18.56 -45.90 -35.18
CA ASN A 77 17.11 -45.70 -35.06
C ASN A 77 16.63 -45.72 -33.61
N LEU A 78 17.22 -46.54 -32.73
CA LEU A 78 16.93 -46.50 -31.30
C LEU A 78 17.46 -45.22 -30.65
N ILE A 79 18.67 -44.78 -31.01
CA ILE A 79 19.28 -43.52 -30.55
C ILE A 79 18.41 -42.30 -30.96
N LYS A 80 17.80 -42.29 -32.15
CA LYS A 80 16.88 -41.20 -32.57
C LYS A 80 15.67 -41.00 -31.63
N THR A 81 15.32 -41.98 -30.80
CA THR A 81 14.25 -41.83 -29.79
C THR A 81 14.67 -41.01 -28.56
N LYS A 82 15.96 -40.68 -28.41
CA LYS A 82 16.57 -40.00 -27.25
C LYS A 82 15.78 -38.77 -26.79
N ALA A 83 15.41 -37.86 -27.68
CA ALA A 83 14.67 -36.65 -27.29
C ALA A 83 13.34 -36.99 -26.60
N ASN A 84 12.48 -37.75 -27.28
CA ASN A 84 11.14 -38.11 -26.77
C ASN A 84 11.22 -38.95 -25.50
N LYS A 85 12.18 -39.89 -25.40
CA LYS A 85 12.35 -40.71 -24.21
C LYS A 85 12.90 -39.89 -23.03
N LEU A 86 13.85 -38.97 -23.23
CA LEU A 86 14.36 -38.11 -22.16
C LEU A 86 13.38 -37.02 -21.69
N ASP A 87 12.42 -36.63 -22.55
CA ASP A 87 11.34 -35.71 -22.20
C ASP A 87 10.33 -36.37 -21.25
N ALA A 88 9.97 -37.63 -21.51
CA ALA A 88 9.06 -38.43 -20.66
C ALA A 88 9.53 -38.62 -19.20
N TYR A 89 10.81 -38.37 -18.90
CA TYR A 89 11.39 -38.41 -17.55
C TYR A 89 11.87 -37.03 -17.07
N SER A 90 11.36 -35.92 -17.62
CA SER A 90 11.74 -34.55 -17.20
C SER A 90 11.67 -34.33 -15.68
N ASP A 91 10.66 -34.92 -15.05
CA ASP A 91 10.36 -34.79 -13.62
C ASP A 91 11.03 -35.87 -12.76
N TYR A 92 11.90 -36.71 -13.33
CA TYR A 92 12.55 -37.86 -12.67
C TYR A 92 14.06 -37.83 -12.91
N SER A 93 14.77 -36.97 -12.18
CA SER A 93 16.19 -36.67 -12.46
C SER A 93 17.12 -37.88 -12.44
N VAL A 94 16.92 -38.85 -11.55
CA VAL A 94 17.77 -40.06 -11.47
C VAL A 94 17.54 -40.93 -12.70
N ILE A 95 16.29 -41.29 -13.00
CA ILE A 95 15.92 -42.10 -14.18
C ILE A 95 16.42 -41.44 -15.47
N LYS A 96 16.24 -40.11 -15.58
CA LYS A 96 16.70 -39.33 -16.74
C LYS A 96 18.22 -39.35 -16.90
N ASN A 97 18.99 -39.23 -15.82
CA ASN A 97 20.45 -39.22 -15.85
C ASN A 97 21.05 -40.61 -16.18
N GLU A 98 20.44 -41.68 -15.66
CA GLU A 98 20.80 -43.06 -16.03
C GLU A 98 20.53 -43.30 -17.54
N LEU A 99 19.37 -42.87 -18.02
CA LEU A 99 19.00 -43.01 -19.43
C LEU A 99 19.87 -42.15 -20.37
N ILE A 100 20.26 -40.94 -19.98
CA ILE A 100 21.27 -40.12 -20.69
C ILE A 100 22.58 -40.91 -20.81
N SER A 101 23.03 -41.55 -19.72
CA SER A 101 24.28 -42.31 -19.71
C SER A 101 24.22 -43.51 -20.66
N ALA A 102 23.09 -44.23 -20.69
CA ALA A 102 22.86 -45.33 -21.63
C ALA A 102 22.86 -44.87 -23.11
N TYR A 103 22.18 -43.76 -23.43
CA TYR A 103 22.21 -43.18 -24.78
C TYR A 103 23.62 -42.75 -25.20
N ASN A 104 24.39 -42.13 -24.30
CA ASN A 104 25.76 -41.70 -24.60
C ASN A 104 26.68 -42.90 -24.85
N ALA A 105 26.54 -44.00 -24.08
CA ALA A 105 27.28 -45.24 -24.32
C ALA A 105 26.92 -45.87 -25.68
N ALA A 106 25.63 -45.88 -26.04
CA ALA A 106 25.17 -46.34 -27.36
C ALA A 106 25.71 -45.47 -28.51
N GLU A 107 25.71 -44.15 -28.37
CA GLU A 107 26.29 -43.21 -29.34
C GLU A 107 27.80 -43.43 -29.55
N LEU A 108 28.56 -43.64 -28.46
CA LEU A 108 29.99 -43.96 -28.54
C LEU A 108 30.24 -45.25 -29.34
N THR A 109 29.49 -46.31 -29.08
CA THR A 109 29.60 -47.57 -29.85
C THR A 109 29.19 -47.39 -31.31
N LYS A 110 28.07 -46.69 -31.56
CA LYS A 110 27.55 -46.42 -32.91
C LYS A 110 28.48 -45.52 -33.75
N ASN A 111 29.29 -44.68 -33.12
CA ASN A 111 30.27 -43.81 -33.78
C ASN A 111 31.66 -44.45 -33.92
N SER A 112 31.91 -45.64 -33.34
CA SER A 112 33.19 -46.34 -33.52
C SER A 112 33.30 -46.99 -34.90
N ASN A 113 34.35 -46.63 -35.64
CA ASN A 113 34.64 -47.19 -36.97
C ASN A 113 35.05 -48.67 -36.93
N SER A 114 35.49 -49.18 -35.77
CA SER A 114 35.91 -50.58 -35.56
C SER A 114 34.86 -51.43 -34.84
N ALA A 115 33.67 -50.89 -34.54
CA ALA A 115 32.61 -51.65 -33.89
C ALA A 115 32.12 -52.82 -34.76
N THR A 116 32.25 -54.03 -34.22
CA THR A 116 31.75 -55.28 -34.80
C THR A 116 30.23 -55.37 -34.73
N GLU A 117 29.63 -56.29 -35.51
CA GLU A 117 28.20 -56.58 -35.43
C GLU A 117 27.76 -56.96 -34.01
N GLN A 118 28.54 -57.80 -33.33
CA GLN A 118 28.28 -58.21 -31.95
C GLN A 118 28.21 -57.00 -31.02
N GLN A 119 29.20 -56.11 -31.05
CA GLN A 119 29.23 -54.90 -30.20
C GLN A 119 28.07 -53.94 -30.48
N LEU A 120 27.64 -53.82 -31.75
CA LEU A 120 26.48 -53.00 -32.13
C LEU A 120 25.17 -53.61 -31.62
N ASN A 121 25.01 -54.93 -31.73
CA ASN A 121 23.85 -55.67 -31.22
C ASN A 121 23.79 -55.68 -29.68
N GLU A 122 24.93 -55.84 -29.01
CA GLU A 122 25.06 -55.72 -27.55
C GLU A 122 24.68 -54.30 -27.09
N ALA A 123 25.23 -53.24 -27.71
CA ALA A 123 24.87 -51.86 -27.37
C ALA A 123 23.38 -51.55 -27.61
N LYS A 124 22.78 -52.11 -28.67
CA LYS A 124 21.33 -52.01 -28.93
C LYS A 124 20.52 -52.72 -27.84
N ALA A 125 20.91 -53.93 -27.44
CA ALA A 125 20.25 -54.67 -26.37
C ALA A 125 20.38 -53.97 -25.01
N SER A 126 21.56 -53.45 -24.68
CA SER A 126 21.78 -52.65 -23.47
C SER A 126 20.94 -51.38 -23.45
N LEU A 127 20.90 -50.61 -24.54
CA LEU A 127 20.07 -49.40 -24.63
C LEU A 127 18.58 -49.73 -24.50
N GLN A 128 18.10 -50.78 -25.18
CA GLN A 128 16.70 -51.22 -25.05
C GLN A 128 16.38 -51.66 -23.62
N SER A 129 17.31 -52.36 -22.94
CA SER A 129 17.18 -52.74 -21.54
C SER A 129 17.09 -51.51 -20.63
N SER A 130 17.95 -50.50 -20.82
CA SER A 130 17.88 -49.23 -20.07
C SER A 130 16.59 -48.45 -20.32
N ILE A 131 16.07 -48.44 -21.55
CA ILE A 131 14.76 -47.83 -21.87
C ILE A 131 13.62 -48.54 -21.13
N ASN A 132 13.62 -49.88 -21.13
CA ASN A 132 12.61 -50.67 -20.43
C ASN A 132 12.72 -50.51 -18.90
N LYS A 133 13.94 -50.46 -18.37
CA LYS A 133 14.20 -50.19 -16.95
C LYS A 133 13.70 -48.81 -16.53
N ALA A 134 13.95 -47.76 -17.31
CA ALA A 134 13.45 -46.42 -17.01
C ALA A 134 11.91 -46.35 -16.92
N GLU A 135 11.21 -47.15 -17.72
CA GLU A 135 9.75 -47.30 -17.66
C GLU A 135 9.29 -48.05 -16.40
N ALA A 136 9.96 -49.16 -16.06
CA ALA A 136 9.68 -49.93 -14.84
C ALA A 136 9.96 -49.11 -13.56
N ASP A 137 11.12 -48.45 -13.48
CA ASP A 137 11.54 -47.63 -12.32
C ASP A 137 10.57 -46.46 -12.10
N LYS A 138 10.06 -45.85 -13.17
CA LYS A 138 9.05 -44.79 -13.09
C LYS A 138 7.75 -45.36 -12.51
N THR A 139 7.30 -46.52 -12.99
CA THR A 139 6.09 -47.18 -12.46
C THR A 139 6.24 -47.58 -11.00
N GLU A 140 7.40 -48.09 -10.60
CA GLU A 140 7.70 -48.43 -9.21
C GLU A 140 7.71 -47.18 -8.32
N PHE A 141 8.40 -46.10 -8.74
CA PHE A 141 8.41 -44.83 -8.03
C PHE A 141 6.99 -44.23 -7.88
N ASP A 142 6.21 -44.20 -8.96
CA ASP A 142 4.86 -43.63 -8.95
C ASP A 142 3.93 -44.39 -8.00
N ASN A 143 4.03 -45.73 -7.96
CA ASN A 143 3.28 -46.57 -7.04
C ASN A 143 3.75 -46.41 -5.58
N GLY A 144 5.05 -46.27 -5.34
CA GLY A 144 5.63 -46.04 -4.02
C GLY A 144 5.38 -44.64 -3.45
N HIS A 145 5.18 -43.64 -4.32
CA HIS A 145 5.13 -42.22 -3.95
C HIS A 145 3.89 -41.48 -4.49
N THR A 146 2.79 -42.19 -4.73
CA THR A 146 1.51 -41.68 -5.29
C THR A 146 1.10 -40.30 -4.76
N ASP A 147 1.16 -40.09 -3.45
CA ASP A 147 0.80 -38.83 -2.79
C ASP A 147 1.72 -37.64 -3.14
N ILE A 148 3.02 -37.89 -3.29
CA ILE A 148 4.02 -36.88 -3.68
C ILE A 148 3.87 -36.55 -5.15
N VAL A 149 3.72 -37.57 -6.01
CA VAL A 149 3.50 -37.42 -7.45
C VAL A 149 2.23 -36.61 -7.73
N ARG A 150 1.13 -36.91 -7.02
CA ARG A 150 -0.11 -36.13 -7.09
C ARG A 150 0.10 -34.68 -6.67
N ALA A 151 0.66 -34.43 -5.49
CA ALA A 151 0.88 -33.07 -5.00
C ALA A 151 1.78 -32.24 -5.93
N TYR A 152 2.82 -32.86 -6.50
CA TYR A 152 3.75 -32.24 -7.45
C TYR A 152 3.04 -31.81 -8.75
N ASN A 153 2.17 -32.68 -9.30
CA ASN A 153 1.36 -32.36 -10.49
C ASN A 153 0.31 -31.28 -10.22
N GLU A 154 -0.29 -31.26 -9.01
CA GLU A 154 -1.16 -30.16 -8.58
C GLU A 154 -0.39 -28.83 -8.46
N LEU A 155 0.86 -28.84 -7.98
CA LEU A 155 1.72 -27.66 -7.93
C LEU A 155 2.10 -27.16 -9.35
N LYS A 156 2.47 -28.06 -10.27
CA LYS A 156 2.68 -27.72 -11.70
C LYS A 156 1.44 -27.07 -12.31
N THR A 157 0.26 -27.62 -12.04
CA THR A 157 -1.02 -27.06 -12.50
C THR A 157 -1.29 -25.66 -11.92
N THR A 158 -0.98 -25.47 -10.63
CA THR A 158 -1.12 -24.17 -9.94
C THR A 158 -0.18 -23.10 -10.52
N LEU A 159 1.03 -23.50 -10.96
CA LEU A 159 2.01 -22.60 -11.56
C LEU A 159 1.59 -22.04 -12.93
N ASN A 160 0.71 -22.72 -13.67
CA ASN A 160 0.23 -22.23 -14.97
C ASN A 160 -0.42 -20.84 -14.90
N ASN A 161 -1.00 -20.47 -13.74
CA ASN A 161 -1.64 -19.18 -13.53
C ASN A 161 -0.64 -18.03 -13.29
N LYS A 162 0.66 -18.32 -13.07
CA LYS A 162 1.71 -17.33 -12.72
C LYS A 162 1.74 -16.14 -13.68
N SER A 163 1.79 -16.40 -14.99
CA SER A 163 1.93 -15.34 -16.00
C SER A 163 0.72 -14.41 -16.03
N ALA A 164 -0.49 -14.96 -15.91
CA ALA A 164 -1.73 -14.18 -15.91
C ALA A 164 -1.85 -13.32 -14.63
N ILE A 165 -1.59 -13.91 -13.47
CA ILE A 165 -1.68 -13.22 -12.18
C ILE A 165 -0.65 -12.08 -12.08
N LEU A 166 0.62 -12.33 -12.41
CA LEU A 166 1.66 -11.31 -12.37
C LEU A 166 1.40 -10.18 -13.38
N SER A 167 0.90 -10.49 -14.58
CA SER A 167 0.50 -9.46 -15.57
C SER A 167 -0.65 -8.60 -15.08
N SER A 168 -1.59 -9.16 -14.31
CA SER A 168 -2.70 -8.41 -13.67
C SER A 168 -2.26 -7.45 -12.56
N LEU A 169 -0.96 -7.44 -12.24
CA LEU A 169 -0.32 -6.65 -11.18
C LEU A 169 0.77 -5.73 -11.74
N ASN A 170 0.73 -5.40 -13.04
CA ASN A 170 1.74 -4.57 -13.70
C ASN A 170 1.72 -3.09 -13.24
N ASP A 171 0.58 -2.56 -12.81
CA ASP A 171 0.46 -1.21 -12.23
C ASP A 171 1.37 -1.06 -10.99
N ASP A 172 2.13 0.03 -10.91
CA ASP A 172 3.13 0.26 -9.87
C ASP A 172 2.54 0.34 -8.47
N LYS A 173 1.27 0.75 -8.30
CA LYS A 173 0.61 0.72 -6.97
C LYS A 173 0.55 -0.70 -6.40
N TYR A 174 0.46 -1.72 -7.26
CA TYR A 174 0.40 -3.13 -6.87
C TYR A 174 1.78 -3.80 -6.72
N VAL A 175 2.89 -3.05 -6.77
CA VAL A 175 4.25 -3.61 -6.69
C VAL A 175 4.48 -4.49 -5.46
N GLY A 176 3.89 -4.16 -4.31
CA GLY A 176 3.95 -5.00 -3.11
C GLY A 176 3.32 -6.39 -3.31
N ILE A 177 2.10 -6.42 -3.86
CA ILE A 177 1.38 -7.66 -4.19
C ILE A 177 2.19 -8.47 -5.20
N ARG A 178 2.67 -7.84 -6.28
CA ARG A 178 3.50 -8.46 -7.33
C ARG A 178 4.75 -9.11 -6.75
N SER A 179 5.50 -8.39 -5.91
CA SER A 179 6.70 -8.90 -5.26
C SER A 179 6.40 -10.06 -4.30
N TYR A 180 5.30 -9.97 -3.53
CA TYR A 180 4.92 -11.05 -2.60
C TYR A 180 4.54 -12.34 -3.34
N PHE A 181 3.74 -12.25 -4.41
CA PHE A 181 3.45 -13.40 -5.28
C PHE A 181 4.73 -13.98 -5.91
N LYS A 182 5.63 -13.12 -6.41
CA LYS A 182 6.87 -13.57 -7.06
C LYS A 182 7.69 -14.47 -6.12
N THR A 183 7.86 -14.09 -4.85
CA THR A 183 8.61 -14.89 -3.86
C THR A 183 8.06 -16.33 -3.72
N TYR A 184 6.75 -16.50 -3.67
CA TYR A 184 6.14 -17.84 -3.55
C TYR A 184 6.14 -18.61 -4.88
N TYR A 185 6.01 -17.93 -6.01
CA TYR A 185 6.20 -18.56 -7.32
C TYR A 185 7.63 -19.05 -7.54
N ASP A 186 8.64 -18.22 -7.22
CA ASP A 186 10.05 -18.62 -7.33
C ASP A 186 10.35 -19.83 -6.41
N THR A 187 9.76 -19.87 -5.20
CA THR A 187 9.86 -21.01 -4.27
C THR A 187 9.23 -22.28 -4.86
N ALA A 188 8.04 -22.17 -5.46
CA ALA A 188 7.35 -23.29 -6.10
C ALA A 188 8.09 -23.81 -7.35
N GLU A 189 8.64 -22.91 -8.17
CA GLU A 189 9.45 -23.27 -9.34
C GLU A 189 10.75 -23.97 -8.94
N GLN A 190 11.36 -23.60 -7.80
CA GLN A 190 12.52 -24.31 -7.26
C GLN A 190 12.17 -25.76 -6.87
N ILE A 191 11.00 -25.99 -6.27
CA ILE A 191 10.50 -27.35 -5.95
C ILE A 191 10.33 -28.18 -7.24
N ILE A 192 9.73 -27.61 -8.29
CA ILE A 192 9.57 -28.30 -9.58
C ILE A 192 10.94 -28.57 -10.25
N THR A 193 11.86 -27.60 -10.20
CA THR A 193 13.21 -27.73 -10.78
C THR A 193 14.03 -28.84 -10.12
N ASN A 194 13.83 -29.08 -8.82
CA ASN A 194 14.50 -30.17 -8.10
C ASN A 194 14.00 -31.57 -8.54
N THR A 195 12.85 -31.69 -9.20
CA THR A 195 12.21 -32.94 -9.67
C THR A 195 11.71 -33.86 -8.54
N LEU A 196 10.95 -34.91 -8.88
CA LEU A 196 10.34 -35.84 -7.93
C LEU A 196 11.35 -36.65 -7.11
N GLN A 197 12.54 -36.92 -7.67
CA GLN A 197 13.56 -37.78 -7.08
C GLN A 197 14.62 -37.03 -6.25
N TYR A 198 14.28 -35.82 -5.78
CA TYR A 198 15.12 -35.03 -4.90
C TYR A 198 15.09 -35.55 -3.45
N ASP A 199 16.27 -35.80 -2.88
CA ASP A 199 16.41 -36.26 -1.50
C ASP A 199 15.92 -35.19 -0.51
N GLY A 200 14.93 -35.53 0.31
CA GLY A 200 14.23 -34.62 1.20
C GLY A 200 13.00 -33.92 0.61
N LEU A 201 12.55 -34.25 -0.61
CA LEU A 201 11.23 -33.80 -1.10
C LEU A 201 10.12 -34.45 -0.27
N THR A 202 9.21 -33.66 0.29
CA THR A 202 8.06 -34.16 1.05
C THR A 202 6.74 -33.57 0.56
N LYS A 203 5.66 -34.35 0.67
CA LYS A 203 4.29 -33.90 0.37
C LYS A 203 3.96 -32.57 1.06
N ASN A 204 4.35 -32.43 2.34
CA ASN A 204 4.11 -31.23 3.13
C ASN A 204 4.82 -29.98 2.53
N THR A 205 6.06 -30.11 2.05
CA THR A 205 6.77 -28.98 1.40
C THR A 205 6.04 -28.52 0.13
N ILE A 206 5.55 -29.48 -0.67
CA ILE A 206 4.81 -29.20 -1.91
C ILE A 206 3.45 -28.54 -1.59
N ASP A 207 2.69 -29.11 -0.65
CA ASP A 207 1.39 -28.59 -0.24
C ASP A 207 1.50 -27.20 0.39
N GLN A 208 2.55 -26.90 1.17
CA GLN A 208 2.77 -25.57 1.73
C GLN A 208 2.97 -24.51 0.62
N ALA A 209 3.79 -24.81 -0.40
CA ALA A 209 3.99 -23.90 -1.53
C ALA A 209 2.69 -23.71 -2.35
N LYS A 210 2.02 -24.82 -2.68
CA LYS A 210 0.74 -24.83 -3.42
C LYS A 210 -0.33 -24.02 -2.70
N ASN A 211 -0.61 -24.37 -1.43
CA ASN A 211 -1.68 -23.76 -0.65
C ASN A 211 -1.43 -22.28 -0.42
N LYS A 212 -0.17 -21.84 -0.32
CA LYS A 212 0.13 -20.40 -0.19
C LYS A 212 -0.16 -19.63 -1.47
N ILE A 213 0.13 -20.19 -2.65
CA ILE A 213 -0.25 -19.56 -3.93
C ILE A 213 -1.78 -19.49 -4.08
N VAL A 214 -2.50 -20.53 -3.68
CA VAL A 214 -3.99 -20.54 -3.67
C VAL A 214 -4.53 -19.46 -2.73
N GLU A 215 -4.12 -19.45 -1.46
CA GLU A 215 -4.51 -18.44 -0.46
C GLU A 215 -4.22 -16.99 -0.93
N LEU A 216 -3.10 -16.79 -1.64
CA LEU A 216 -2.77 -15.49 -2.23
C LEU A 216 -3.73 -15.11 -3.35
N THR A 217 -4.08 -16.06 -4.22
CA THR A 217 -4.98 -15.88 -5.37
C THR A 217 -6.41 -15.59 -4.91
N ASP A 218 -6.93 -16.36 -3.96
CA ASP A 218 -8.29 -16.20 -3.41
C ASP A 218 -8.50 -14.81 -2.77
N ASN A 219 -7.44 -14.21 -2.24
CA ASN A 219 -7.46 -12.90 -1.59
C ASN A 219 -6.95 -11.76 -2.50
N LEU A 220 -6.72 -12.02 -3.79
CA LEU A 220 -6.08 -11.06 -4.71
C LEU A 220 -6.89 -9.77 -4.85
N ASP A 221 -8.19 -9.86 -5.11
CA ASP A 221 -9.04 -8.70 -5.36
C ASP A 221 -9.29 -7.86 -4.10
N SER A 222 -9.35 -8.52 -2.92
CA SER A 222 -9.37 -7.82 -1.63
C SER A 222 -8.09 -6.99 -1.42
N LYS A 223 -6.92 -7.56 -1.73
CA LYS A 223 -5.62 -6.86 -1.64
C LYS A 223 -5.48 -5.73 -2.65
N LYS A 224 -6.00 -5.90 -3.87
CA LYS A 224 -6.10 -4.82 -4.88
C LYS A 224 -6.98 -3.68 -4.36
N SER A 225 -8.21 -3.99 -3.93
CA SER A 225 -9.18 -3.03 -3.37
C SER A 225 -8.65 -2.29 -2.13
N ASN A 226 -7.90 -2.97 -1.26
CA ASN A 226 -7.19 -2.34 -0.14
C ASN A 226 -6.25 -1.24 -0.65
N ILE A 227 -5.44 -1.51 -1.69
CA ILE A 227 -4.47 -0.55 -2.25
C ILE A 227 -5.08 0.52 -3.13
N ASP A 228 -6.20 0.24 -3.81
CA ASP A 228 -6.94 1.25 -4.55
C ASP A 228 -7.45 2.38 -3.65
N GLN A 229 -7.72 2.10 -2.36
CA GLN A 229 -8.04 3.13 -1.36
C GLN A 229 -6.87 4.10 -1.07
N TYR A 230 -5.62 3.72 -1.33
CA TYR A 230 -4.44 4.58 -1.12
C TYR A 230 -3.96 5.27 -2.41
N SER A 231 -4.61 4.99 -3.56
CA SER A 231 -4.22 5.56 -4.86
C SER A 231 -4.38 7.07 -4.96
N THR A 232 -5.39 7.63 -4.28
CA THR A 232 -5.51 9.08 -4.04
C THR A 232 -5.02 9.40 -2.63
N PHE A 233 -5.75 8.94 -1.61
CA PHE A 233 -5.30 8.79 -0.23
C PHE A 233 -6.35 7.98 0.54
N LYS A 234 -5.93 7.30 1.61
CA LYS A 234 -6.82 6.76 2.63
C LYS A 234 -6.77 7.65 3.86
N MET A 235 -7.92 8.17 4.28
CA MET A 235 -8.06 9.02 5.47
C MET A 235 -8.43 8.19 6.70
N PHE A 236 -7.75 8.47 7.80
CA PHE A 236 -7.94 7.85 9.11
C PHE A 236 -8.33 8.94 10.12
N ARG A 237 -9.58 8.89 10.59
CA ARG A 237 -10.08 9.84 11.59
C ARG A 237 -9.41 9.62 12.93
N VAL A 238 -9.00 10.71 13.58
CA VAL A 238 -8.64 10.66 15.00
C VAL A 238 -9.84 10.13 15.79
N ASN A 239 -9.57 9.26 16.77
CA ASN A 239 -10.56 8.66 17.65
C ASN A 239 -9.96 8.45 19.05
N ASN A 240 -10.79 8.25 20.06
CA ASN A 240 -10.32 8.05 21.44
C ASN A 240 -9.80 6.62 21.71
N THR A 241 -10.20 5.61 20.92
CA THR A 241 -9.80 4.20 21.11
C THR A 241 -8.33 3.93 20.76
N ASN A 242 -7.73 4.80 19.94
CA ASN A 242 -6.35 4.67 19.47
C ASN A 242 -5.30 5.24 20.44
N PHE A 243 -5.71 5.91 21.52
CA PHE A 243 -4.78 6.39 22.54
C PHE A 243 -4.29 5.26 23.46
N LYS A 244 -3.00 5.28 23.84
CA LYS A 244 -2.42 4.44 24.90
C LYS A 244 -1.98 5.29 26.08
N GLY A 245 -2.12 4.76 27.30
CA GLY A 245 -1.97 5.51 28.55
C GLY A 245 -3.29 6.16 29.01
N SER A 246 -3.36 6.56 30.28
CA SER A 246 -4.60 6.99 30.94
C SER A 246 -5.23 8.21 30.28
N LEU A 247 -6.42 8.03 29.68
CA LEU A 247 -7.28 9.14 29.28
C LEU A 247 -7.84 9.82 30.54
N LYS A 248 -7.20 10.89 31.02
CA LYS A 248 -7.83 11.79 32.01
C LYS A 248 -9.00 12.49 31.32
N TYR A 249 -10.20 11.96 31.56
CA TYR A 249 -11.47 12.50 31.09
C TYR A 249 -12.27 12.98 32.30
N SER A 250 -12.36 14.29 32.49
CA SER A 250 -13.36 14.87 33.39
C SER A 250 -14.71 14.85 32.68
N ALA A 251 -15.55 13.89 33.08
CA ALA A 251 -16.99 13.73 32.84
C ALA A 251 -17.67 14.66 31.81
N THR A 252 -18.20 14.05 30.74
CA THR A 252 -19.22 14.56 29.79
C THR A 252 -18.93 15.91 29.11
N PRO A 253 -19.13 16.06 27.78
CA PRO A 253 -19.42 17.39 27.25
C PRO A 253 -20.76 17.82 27.86
N ALA A 254 -20.70 18.61 28.94
CA ALA A 254 -21.88 19.08 29.65
C ALA A 254 -22.85 19.72 28.65
N ASP A 255 -24.13 19.33 28.74
CA ASP A 255 -25.16 19.78 27.82
C ASP A 255 -25.10 21.32 27.67
N SER A 256 -24.98 21.79 26.41
CA SER A 256 -25.18 23.17 25.89
C SER A 256 -24.03 23.85 25.11
N GLN A 257 -22.80 23.32 25.00
CA GLN A 257 -21.75 23.96 24.18
C GLN A 257 -21.24 23.10 23.02
N LYS A 258 -22.12 22.92 22.02
CA LYS A 258 -21.91 22.06 20.85
C LYS A 258 -21.15 22.73 19.69
N LEU A 259 -19.84 22.85 19.92
CA LEU A 259 -18.75 22.54 18.96
C LEU A 259 -18.25 23.67 18.04
N VAL A 260 -16.92 23.62 17.80
CA VAL A 260 -16.12 24.83 17.96
C VAL A 260 -15.15 25.09 16.82
N THR A 261 -14.94 26.38 16.55
CA THR A 261 -13.90 26.94 15.70
C THR A 261 -12.78 27.51 16.59
N PHE A 262 -11.74 26.72 16.89
CA PHE A 262 -10.71 27.12 17.87
C PHE A 262 -9.51 27.84 17.23
N SER A 263 -9.30 29.12 17.53
CA SER A 263 -7.96 29.76 17.54
C SER A 263 -7.56 30.26 18.94
N SER A 264 -8.32 29.93 19.97
CA SER A 264 -8.07 30.35 21.35
C SER A 264 -6.79 29.72 21.91
N ASP A 265 -5.94 30.54 22.53
CA ASP A 265 -4.94 30.06 23.47
C ASP A 265 -5.64 29.38 24.67
N PHE A 266 -5.00 28.36 25.26
CA PHE A 266 -5.51 27.65 26.42
C PHE A 266 -5.08 28.36 27.72
N ASP A 267 -5.64 29.55 27.94
CA ASP A 267 -5.42 30.36 29.15
C ASP A 267 -6.27 29.89 30.34
N ASN A 268 -5.62 29.19 31.28
CA ASN A 268 -5.59 29.49 32.72
C ASN A 268 -5.00 28.32 33.51
N ASP A 269 -4.16 28.63 34.51
CA ASP A 269 -3.56 27.63 35.41
C ASP A 269 -4.55 26.98 36.41
N ASN A 270 -5.82 27.38 36.41
CA ASN A 270 -6.74 27.08 37.52
C ASN A 270 -8.10 26.45 37.18
N ASN A 271 -8.49 26.19 35.92
CA ASN A 271 -9.54 25.19 35.65
C ASN A 271 -9.75 24.71 34.19
N SER A 272 -9.83 23.39 34.07
CA SER A 272 -10.79 22.62 33.25
C SER A 272 -11.04 22.98 31.77
N TYR A 273 -10.07 22.69 30.90
CA TYR A 273 -10.35 22.08 29.60
C TYR A 273 -9.40 20.91 29.34
N GLN A 274 -9.66 19.79 30.03
CA GLN A 274 -8.85 18.56 29.99
C GLN A 274 -9.00 17.73 28.70
N TRP A 275 -9.27 18.38 27.56
CA TRP A 275 -9.47 17.70 26.29
C TRP A 275 -8.15 17.13 25.80
N ARG A 276 -8.05 15.80 25.76
CA ARG A 276 -6.99 15.10 24.99
C ARG A 276 -7.37 14.95 23.51
N TYR A 277 -8.67 14.98 23.23
CA TYR A 277 -9.30 14.77 21.93
C TYR A 277 -10.63 15.52 21.85
N ALA A 278 -10.95 16.10 20.69
CA ALA A 278 -12.29 16.60 20.38
C ALA A 278 -12.64 16.42 18.90
N ASN A 279 -13.94 16.29 18.62
CA ASN A 279 -14.52 16.29 17.27
C ASN A 279 -15.32 17.56 17.01
N ARG A 280 -15.61 17.82 15.74
CA ARG A 280 -16.76 18.59 15.23
C ARG A 280 -17.66 17.58 14.49
N LEU A 281 -18.97 17.46 14.70
CA LEU A 281 -19.87 17.98 15.74
C LEU A 281 -20.71 19.20 15.28
N ILE A 282 -22.05 19.13 15.28
CA ILE A 282 -22.96 20.29 15.13
C ILE A 282 -24.09 20.15 16.17
N ASP A 283 -24.62 21.28 16.63
CA ASP A 283 -25.87 21.33 17.39
C ASP A 283 -27.10 21.03 16.52
N SER A 284 -27.98 20.17 17.01
CA SER A 284 -29.30 19.88 16.44
C SER A 284 -30.34 20.12 17.53
N GLU A 285 -31.38 20.91 17.21
CA GLU A 285 -32.44 21.26 18.16
C GLU A 285 -33.20 20.01 18.68
N THR A 286 -33.13 18.90 17.94
CA THR A 286 -33.50 17.56 18.40
C THR A 286 -32.36 16.89 19.17
N LYS A 287 -32.64 16.44 20.40
CA LYS A 287 -31.71 15.68 21.27
C LYS A 287 -31.41 14.24 20.77
N GLU A 288 -31.92 13.84 19.61
CA GLU A 288 -31.53 12.58 19.00
C GLU A 288 -30.03 12.58 18.66
N ARG A 289 -29.41 11.40 18.76
CA ARG A 289 -27.95 11.23 18.73
C ARG A 289 -27.35 11.93 17.51
N SER A 290 -26.47 12.90 17.75
CA SER A 290 -25.85 13.70 16.70
C SER A 290 -25.22 12.82 15.62
N ILE A 291 -25.83 12.78 14.43
CA ILE A 291 -25.25 12.14 13.25
C ILE A 291 -23.92 12.84 12.99
N GLN A 292 -22.83 12.09 12.90
CA GLN A 292 -21.49 12.67 12.68
C GLN A 292 -21.34 13.10 11.20
N ILE A 293 -21.85 14.29 10.91
CA ILE A 293 -21.88 14.94 9.59
C ILE A 293 -20.57 15.66 9.21
N THR A 294 -19.49 15.41 9.95
CA THR A 294 -18.18 16.07 9.78
C THR A 294 -17.08 15.15 10.27
N ASN A 295 -15.95 15.18 9.55
CA ASN A 295 -14.78 14.36 9.82
C ASN A 295 -13.73 15.11 10.65
N VAL A 296 -13.93 16.40 10.95
CA VAL A 296 -12.91 17.24 11.60
C VAL A 296 -12.73 16.86 13.06
N SER A 297 -11.52 16.43 13.39
CA SER A 297 -11.12 15.93 14.71
C SER A 297 -9.73 16.44 15.09
N TRP A 298 -9.46 16.64 16.38
CA TRP A 298 -8.16 17.06 16.89
C TRP A 298 -7.74 16.22 18.10
N ILE A 299 -6.50 15.72 18.07
CA ILE A 299 -5.70 15.46 19.27
C ILE A 299 -5.22 16.82 19.79
N TYR A 300 -5.36 17.07 21.09
CA TYR A 300 -4.88 18.30 21.76
C TYR A 300 -3.58 18.07 22.53
N SER A 301 -3.39 16.88 23.08
CA SER A 301 -2.16 16.51 23.79
C SER A 301 -1.90 15.00 23.78
N LEU A 302 -0.62 14.64 23.68
CA LEU A 302 -0.09 13.30 23.93
C LEU A 302 0.63 13.21 25.28
N ASP A 303 0.41 14.21 26.15
CA ASP A 303 1.09 14.38 27.42
C ASP A 303 0.14 14.05 28.58
N THR A 304 0.62 13.31 29.59
CA THR A 304 -0.10 13.13 30.85
C THR A 304 0.74 13.61 32.03
N GLN A 305 0.26 14.63 32.75
CA GLN A 305 0.74 14.94 34.10
C GLN A 305 0.17 13.91 35.07
N ASP A 306 1.05 13.24 35.82
CA ASP A 306 0.68 12.51 37.02
C ASP A 306 1.56 12.96 38.19
N GLY A 307 0.97 13.76 39.09
CA GLY A 307 1.74 14.59 40.00
C GLY A 307 2.70 15.53 39.26
N MET A 308 3.96 15.57 39.70
CA MET A 308 5.03 16.36 39.06
C MET A 308 5.70 15.65 37.87
N ASN A 309 5.38 14.39 37.58
CA ASN A 309 6.02 13.63 36.51
C ASN A 309 5.18 13.63 35.23
N MET A 310 5.82 13.94 34.09
CA MET A 310 5.21 13.75 32.77
C MET A 310 5.38 12.30 32.33
N THR A 311 4.27 11.57 32.25
CA THR A 311 4.20 10.26 31.59
C THR A 311 3.85 10.45 30.12
N THR A 312 4.46 9.65 29.24
CA THR A 312 4.20 9.69 27.80
C THR A 312 2.97 8.86 27.48
N ALA A 313 1.96 9.50 26.86
CA ALA A 313 0.91 8.77 26.17
C ALA A 313 1.28 8.62 24.69
N SER A 314 0.70 7.62 24.01
CA SER A 314 0.83 7.48 22.57
C SER A 314 -0.52 7.57 21.87
N TYR A 315 -0.48 7.82 20.57
CA TYR A 315 -1.57 7.56 19.66
C TYR A 315 -1.11 6.52 18.64
N ASP A 316 -1.77 5.36 18.61
CA ASP A 316 -1.46 4.26 17.69
C ASP A 316 -2.42 4.29 16.49
N LEU A 317 -1.88 4.42 15.28
CA LEU A 317 -2.59 4.24 14.02
C LEU A 317 -2.27 2.87 13.43
N ASP A 318 -3.19 1.92 13.58
CA ASP A 318 -3.14 0.60 12.94
C ASP A 318 -3.83 0.64 11.56
N PHE A 319 -3.19 0.08 10.52
CA PHE A 319 -3.75 -0.01 9.17
C PHE A 319 -3.21 -1.21 8.37
N GLU A 320 -4.03 -1.75 7.49
CA GLU A 320 -3.67 -2.83 6.57
C GLU A 320 -3.25 -2.24 5.21
N TYR A 321 -2.10 -2.68 4.67
CA TYR A 321 -1.52 -2.13 3.45
C TYR A 321 -0.69 -3.17 2.69
N TYR A 322 -0.97 -3.36 1.40
CA TYR A 322 -0.36 -4.37 0.53
C TYR A 322 0.51 -3.81 -0.62
N GLY A 323 0.92 -2.55 -0.55
CA GLY A 323 1.64 -1.83 -1.60
C GLY A 323 3.16 -1.93 -1.47
N GLY A 324 3.89 -1.09 -2.20
CA GLY A 324 5.35 -0.99 -2.07
C GLY A 324 5.80 -0.56 -0.66
N ASN A 325 7.05 -0.78 -0.30
CA ASN A 325 7.58 -0.56 1.06
C ASN A 325 7.63 0.93 1.52
N THR A 326 7.10 1.85 0.72
CA THR A 326 7.02 3.30 0.97
C THR A 326 5.62 3.86 0.71
N ALA A 327 5.24 4.90 1.45
CA ALA A 327 4.03 5.71 1.23
C ALA A 327 4.24 7.11 1.83
N THR A 328 3.40 8.08 1.50
CA THR A 328 3.45 9.44 2.07
C THR A 328 2.31 9.63 3.05
N LEU A 329 2.66 10.00 4.29
CA LEU A 329 1.74 10.32 5.39
C LEU A 329 1.58 11.84 5.50
N TYR A 330 0.33 12.30 5.62
CA TYR A 330 -0.01 13.69 5.89
C TYR A 330 -0.93 13.82 7.10
N PHE A 331 -0.84 14.95 7.80
CA PHE A 331 -1.82 15.36 8.83
C PHE A 331 -1.73 16.87 9.10
N PRO A 332 -2.85 17.57 9.38
CA PRO A 332 -2.80 18.96 9.79
C PRO A 332 -2.32 19.08 11.24
N TYR A 333 -1.50 20.09 11.54
CA TYR A 333 -1.00 20.37 12.88
C TYR A 333 -0.90 21.88 13.19
N LYS A 334 -0.91 22.21 14.49
CA LYS A 334 -0.70 23.57 15.02
C LYS A 334 -0.23 23.54 16.48
N ALA A 335 0.28 24.65 17.00
CA ALA A 335 0.49 24.80 18.45
C ALA A 335 -0.87 25.00 19.14
N ALA A 336 -1.04 24.44 20.34
CA ALA A 336 -2.18 24.69 21.21
C ALA A 336 -2.08 26.03 21.95
N LYS A 337 -0.84 26.47 22.25
CA LYS A 337 -0.53 27.67 23.04
C LYS A 337 0.67 28.45 22.51
N ALA A 338 0.79 29.74 22.86
CA ALA A 338 1.90 30.59 22.41
C ALA A 338 3.27 30.20 23.01
N ASP A 339 3.30 29.70 24.25
CA ASP A 339 4.51 29.23 24.95
C ASP A 339 5.16 27.99 24.30
N GLN A 340 4.38 27.20 23.55
CA GLN A 340 4.88 26.08 22.76
C GLN A 340 5.64 26.51 21.50
N VAL A 341 5.37 27.71 20.98
CA VAL A 341 6.04 28.28 19.79
C VAL A 341 7.36 28.95 20.17
N SER A 342 7.47 29.42 21.42
CA SER A 342 8.60 30.21 21.91
C SER A 342 9.50 29.37 22.82
N GLY A 343 10.51 28.74 22.21
CA GLY A 343 11.42 27.80 22.87
C GLY A 343 11.16 26.37 22.43
N SER A 344 12.17 25.51 22.55
CA SER A 344 12.19 24.13 22.00
C SER A 344 11.30 23.15 22.78
N ASN A 345 10.11 23.59 23.20
CA ASN A 345 9.19 22.89 24.09
C ASN A 345 8.23 21.96 23.36
N LEU A 346 8.09 22.12 22.05
CA LEU A 346 7.28 21.25 21.19
C LEU A 346 8.09 20.05 20.68
N SER A 347 7.47 18.87 20.67
CA SER A 347 8.04 17.66 20.11
C SER A 347 6.94 16.76 19.55
N LEU A 348 7.22 16.08 18.44
CA LEU A 348 6.41 14.96 17.97
C LEU A 348 7.35 13.94 17.33
N LYS A 349 7.24 12.69 17.76
CA LYS A 349 7.92 11.53 17.17
C LYS A 349 6.89 10.57 16.61
N TYR A 350 7.26 9.84 15.57
CA TYR A 350 6.51 8.68 15.09
C TYR A 350 7.43 7.46 15.04
N LYS A 351 6.88 6.29 15.38
CA LYS A 351 7.52 4.97 15.19
C LYS A 351 6.66 4.16 14.23
N LEU A 352 7.18 3.87 13.03
CA LEU A 352 6.55 2.93 12.10
C LEU A 352 7.02 1.50 12.43
N ASN A 353 6.08 0.61 12.73
CA ASN A 353 6.33 -0.79 13.03
C ASN A 353 7.40 -0.97 14.14
N GLU A 354 8.46 -1.74 13.86
CA GLU A 354 9.59 -1.95 14.77
C GLU A 354 10.81 -1.08 14.44
N ASN A 355 10.66 -0.09 13.57
CA ASN A 355 11.74 0.82 13.22
C ASN A 355 12.03 1.78 14.40
N ASN A 356 13.18 2.46 14.35
CA ASN A 356 13.50 3.50 15.34
C ASN A 356 12.53 4.70 15.23
N PRO A 357 12.16 5.35 16.35
CA PRO A 357 11.37 6.58 16.31
C PRO A 357 12.07 7.70 15.55
N VAL A 358 11.32 8.43 14.74
CA VAL A 358 11.79 9.57 13.92
C VAL A 358 11.08 10.84 14.35
N ASN A 359 11.80 11.96 14.40
CA ASN A 359 11.23 13.28 14.67
C ASN A 359 10.38 13.75 13.49
N VAL A 360 9.20 14.30 13.77
CA VAL A 360 8.42 15.06 12.79
C VAL A 360 9.01 16.47 12.71
N ASP A 361 9.18 16.99 11.49
CA ASP A 361 9.49 18.40 11.30
C ASP A 361 8.26 19.26 11.64
N LEU A 362 8.42 20.13 12.64
CA LEU A 362 7.39 21.06 13.11
C LEU A 362 7.77 22.53 12.82
N THR A 363 8.70 22.76 11.88
CA THR A 363 9.13 24.10 11.48
C THR A 363 7.94 24.98 11.09
N GLY A 364 7.94 26.23 11.56
CA GLY A 364 6.88 27.21 11.27
C GLY A 364 5.53 26.91 11.95
N VAL A 365 5.50 26.07 13.00
CA VAL A 365 4.32 25.89 13.85
C VAL A 365 3.86 27.21 14.48
N ALA A 366 2.54 27.42 14.57
CA ALA A 366 1.96 28.62 15.18
C ALA A 366 0.61 28.32 15.85
N VAL A 367 0.13 29.25 16.68
CA VAL A 367 -1.22 29.18 17.29
C VAL A 367 -2.30 29.67 16.32
N ASN A 368 -1.99 30.67 15.49
CA ASN A 368 -2.92 31.30 14.55
C ASN A 368 -2.86 30.72 13.13
N ASP A 369 -2.19 29.58 12.93
CA ASP A 369 -1.99 28.93 11.63
C ASP A 369 -2.17 27.41 11.75
N ILE A 370 -2.58 26.77 10.65
CA ILE A 370 -2.60 25.31 10.49
C ILE A 370 -1.59 24.96 9.41
N LYS A 371 -0.63 24.10 9.74
CA LYS A 371 0.31 23.50 8.79
C LYS A 371 -0.13 22.07 8.45
N VAL A 372 0.43 21.48 7.39
CA VAL A 372 0.25 20.06 7.07
C VAL A 372 1.63 19.40 7.09
N ALA A 373 1.81 18.45 8.00
CA ALA A 373 3.02 17.63 8.01
C ALA A 373 3.00 16.70 6.79
N THR A 374 4.16 16.46 6.19
CA THR A 374 4.32 15.54 5.06
C THR A 374 5.51 14.65 5.37
N ILE A 375 5.29 13.34 5.47
CA ILE A 375 6.28 12.37 5.96
C ILE A 375 6.37 11.19 4.99
N ASN A 376 7.56 10.96 4.45
CA ASN A 376 7.85 9.77 3.66
C ASN A 376 8.03 8.57 4.61
N LEU A 377 7.05 7.67 4.63
CA LEU A 377 7.12 6.41 5.35
C LEU A 377 8.01 5.43 4.56
N THR A 378 8.94 4.77 5.25
CA THR A 378 9.83 3.75 4.69
C THR A 378 9.87 2.52 5.58
N GLY A 379 9.78 1.32 5.00
CA GLY A 379 9.71 0.07 5.77
C GLY A 379 8.29 -0.33 6.16
N LEU A 380 7.33 -0.06 5.27
CA LEU A 380 5.99 -0.64 5.36
C LEU A 380 6.08 -2.16 5.17
N LYS A 381 5.36 -2.90 6.02
CA LYS A 381 5.17 -4.34 5.93
C LYS A 381 4.04 -4.65 4.95
N PHE A 382 4.10 -5.80 4.31
CA PHE A 382 2.98 -6.34 3.55
C PHE A 382 1.91 -6.88 4.52
N GLY A 383 0.74 -6.24 4.58
CA GLY A 383 -0.33 -6.52 5.55
C GLY A 383 -0.41 -5.45 6.64
N MET A 384 -0.54 -5.87 7.90
CA MET A 384 -0.75 -4.94 9.01
C MET A 384 0.50 -4.10 9.35
N ASN A 385 0.28 -2.80 9.48
CA ASN A 385 1.24 -1.78 9.87
C ASN A 385 0.71 -0.98 11.06
N LYS A 386 1.64 -0.47 11.88
CA LYS A 386 1.35 0.43 13.02
C LYS A 386 2.22 1.67 12.93
N ILE A 387 1.64 2.85 13.15
CA ILE A 387 2.39 4.09 13.44
C ILE A 387 2.01 4.57 14.84
N SER A 388 2.97 4.58 15.76
CA SER A 388 2.79 5.12 17.11
C SER A 388 3.37 6.54 17.20
N PHE A 389 2.55 7.52 17.53
CA PHE A 389 2.96 8.91 17.77
C PHE A 389 3.18 9.17 19.26
N THR A 390 4.28 9.85 19.61
CA THR A 390 4.67 10.16 20.99
C THR A 390 5.34 11.53 21.11
N THR A 391 5.45 12.05 22.34
CA THR A 391 6.25 13.24 22.68
C THR A 391 7.57 12.84 23.33
N GLU A 392 8.57 13.73 23.25
CA GLU A 392 9.75 13.62 24.11
C GLU A 392 9.41 13.93 25.57
N ALA A 393 10.15 13.34 26.50
CA ALA A 393 10.01 13.62 27.93
C ALA A 393 10.19 15.12 28.21
N ASN A 394 9.29 15.68 29.02
CA ASN A 394 9.23 17.11 29.37
C ASN A 394 9.01 18.08 28.18
N LYS A 395 8.57 17.56 27.02
CA LYS A 395 8.08 18.35 25.88
C LYS A 395 6.56 18.24 25.77
N LYS A 396 5.97 19.02 24.86
CA LYS A 396 4.54 19.03 24.55
C LYS A 396 4.27 18.58 23.13
N ALA A 397 3.12 17.95 22.91
CA ALA A 397 2.63 17.66 21.56
C ALA A 397 2.07 18.93 20.88
N PRO A 398 2.15 19.04 19.54
CA PRO A 398 1.24 19.90 18.79
C PRO A 398 -0.19 19.33 18.85
N MET A 399 -1.17 20.17 18.51
CA MET A 399 -2.47 19.66 18.09
C MET A 399 -2.30 18.94 16.74
N ILE A 400 -2.90 17.76 16.60
CA ILE A 400 -2.79 16.89 15.40
C ILE A 400 -4.19 16.50 14.94
N GLY A 401 -4.50 16.67 13.65
CA GLY A 401 -5.78 16.25 13.08
C GLY A 401 -5.73 14.84 12.47
N ASN A 402 -6.64 14.58 11.54
CA ASN A 402 -6.73 13.29 10.85
C ASN A 402 -5.46 12.96 10.06
N PHE A 403 -5.21 11.67 9.89
CA PHE A 403 -4.08 11.16 9.13
C PHE A 403 -4.53 10.74 7.72
N TYR A 404 -3.67 10.95 6.74
CA TYR A 404 -3.92 10.63 5.33
C TYR A 404 -2.70 9.88 4.80
N ILE A 405 -2.89 8.72 4.18
CA ILE A 405 -1.79 7.94 3.60
C ILE A 405 -2.03 7.78 2.10
N SER A 406 -1.05 8.15 1.27
CA SER A 406 -1.07 8.01 -0.19
C SER A 406 0.12 7.17 -0.67
N THR A 407 -0.05 6.43 -1.76
CA THR A 407 1.06 5.74 -2.46
C THR A 407 1.78 6.62 -3.49
N THR A 408 1.25 7.80 -3.84
CA THR A 408 1.87 8.76 -4.77
C THR A 408 1.93 10.17 -4.19
N ASN A 409 2.87 10.97 -4.69
CA ASN A 409 3.01 12.40 -4.35
C ASN A 409 2.12 13.30 -5.23
N ASP A 410 1.53 12.79 -6.31
CA ASP A 410 0.67 13.58 -7.21
C ASP A 410 -0.68 13.97 -6.57
N THR A 411 -0.95 13.48 -5.36
CA THR A 411 -2.23 13.64 -4.66
C THR A 411 -2.20 14.66 -3.53
N VAL A 412 -1.10 15.41 -3.36
CA VAL A 412 -0.98 16.50 -2.36
C VAL A 412 -2.17 17.46 -2.44
N ASP A 413 -2.56 17.86 -3.64
CA ASP A 413 -3.71 18.76 -3.83
C ASP A 413 -5.02 18.12 -3.36
N ALA A 414 -5.24 16.83 -3.61
CA ALA A 414 -6.42 16.10 -3.15
C ALA A 414 -6.45 15.94 -1.62
N VAL A 415 -5.29 15.67 -1.00
CA VAL A 415 -5.15 15.61 0.47
C VAL A 415 -5.42 16.97 1.11
N TYR A 416 -4.86 18.05 0.56
CA TYR A 416 -5.09 19.41 1.06
C TYR A 416 -6.55 19.82 0.86
N ASN A 417 -7.17 19.41 -0.23
CA ASN A 417 -8.59 19.61 -0.49
C ASN A 417 -9.48 18.94 0.58
N ASP A 418 -9.22 17.68 0.96
CA ASP A 418 -10.02 17.03 2.02
C ASP A 418 -9.77 17.66 3.41
N ILE A 419 -8.50 17.93 3.76
CA ILE A 419 -8.13 18.61 5.01
C ILE A 419 -8.87 19.96 5.13
N PHE A 420 -8.83 20.81 4.11
CA PHE A 420 -9.39 22.16 4.22
C PHE A 420 -10.81 22.28 3.65
N GLY A 421 -11.44 21.14 3.32
CA GLY A 421 -12.80 21.07 2.80
C GLY A 421 -12.98 21.81 1.48
N ASN A 422 -11.97 21.81 0.61
CA ASN A 422 -12.00 22.49 -0.68
C ASN A 422 -12.58 21.55 -1.74
N GLU A 423 -13.78 21.87 -2.23
CA GLU A 423 -14.51 21.12 -3.24
C GLU A 423 -14.27 21.79 -4.61
N VAL A 424 -13.41 21.20 -5.45
CA VAL A 424 -13.19 21.63 -6.83
C VAL A 424 -14.40 21.25 -7.68
N SER A 425 -14.90 22.18 -8.49
CA SER A 425 -16.07 21.95 -9.33
C SER A 425 -15.72 21.06 -10.53
N ALA A 426 -16.49 19.97 -10.72
CA ALA A 426 -16.29 19.05 -11.84
C ALA A 426 -16.42 19.73 -13.22
N ASP A 427 -17.38 20.65 -13.35
CA ASP A 427 -17.65 21.38 -14.60
C ASP A 427 -16.72 22.59 -14.79
N ASN A 428 -15.99 23.00 -13.75
CA ASN A 428 -15.06 24.13 -13.79
C ASN A 428 -13.89 23.91 -12.81
N PRO A 429 -12.76 23.35 -13.26
CA PRO A 429 -11.61 23.06 -12.39
C PRO A 429 -10.96 24.33 -11.82
N ASP A 430 -11.27 25.50 -12.38
CA ASP A 430 -10.82 26.81 -11.89
C ASP A 430 -11.76 27.43 -10.83
N LYS A 431 -12.82 26.70 -10.43
CA LYS A 431 -13.73 27.05 -9.34
C LYS A 431 -13.61 26.07 -8.17
N ILE A 432 -13.39 26.64 -6.98
CA ILE A 432 -13.19 25.90 -5.73
C ILE A 432 -14.18 26.43 -4.69
N THR A 433 -14.89 25.54 -3.99
CA THR A 433 -15.81 25.89 -2.91
C THR A 433 -15.26 25.43 -1.56
N VAL A 434 -15.16 26.32 -0.59
CA VAL A 434 -14.73 25.98 0.77
C VAL A 434 -15.95 25.55 1.58
N ASN A 435 -15.98 24.26 1.92
CA ASN A 435 -16.98 23.62 2.76
C ASN A 435 -16.57 23.72 4.23
N PHE A 436 -17.05 24.75 4.92
CA PHE A 436 -16.66 25.04 6.30
C PHE A 436 -17.03 23.94 7.30
N LEU A 437 -18.02 23.09 6.97
CA LEU A 437 -18.34 21.93 7.80
C LEU A 437 -17.28 20.82 7.70
N LYS A 438 -16.76 20.55 6.51
CA LYS A 438 -15.79 19.47 6.27
C LYS A 438 -14.35 19.90 6.56
N GLY A 439 -14.02 21.18 6.38
CA GLY A 439 -12.65 21.68 6.45
C GLY A 439 -12.15 22.06 7.85
N TYR A 440 -10.86 21.85 8.11
CA TYR A 440 -10.14 22.44 9.23
C TYR A 440 -10.04 23.97 9.08
N GLY A 441 -10.28 24.70 10.17
CA GLY A 441 -10.27 26.17 10.21
C GLY A 441 -10.29 26.68 11.65
N LEU A 442 -10.00 27.96 11.84
CA LEU A 442 -9.77 28.62 13.14
C LEU A 442 -10.71 29.82 13.30
N ALA A 443 -11.31 30.07 14.47
CA ALA A 443 -11.92 31.37 14.75
C ALA A 443 -11.21 32.07 15.91
N ASN A 444 -11.07 33.38 15.78
CA ASN A 444 -10.55 34.21 16.85
C ASN A 444 -11.58 34.35 17.98
N LYS A 445 -11.18 34.00 19.20
CA LYS A 445 -11.95 34.32 20.41
C LYS A 445 -11.73 35.79 20.72
N GLY A 446 -12.74 36.62 20.43
CA GLY A 446 -12.78 37.99 20.97
C GLY A 446 -12.68 37.93 22.50
N TYR A 447 -11.84 38.76 23.11
CA TYR A 447 -11.62 38.72 24.55
C TYR A 447 -12.79 39.43 25.25
N GLY A 448 -13.67 38.64 25.87
CA GLY A 448 -14.93 39.10 26.46
C GLY A 448 -15.36 38.23 27.64
N VAL A 449 -16.01 38.86 28.62
CA VAL A 449 -16.36 38.27 29.93
C VAL A 449 -17.28 37.06 29.79
N VAL A 450 -17.09 36.05 30.66
CA VAL A 450 -18.01 34.92 30.82
C VAL A 450 -19.33 35.40 31.43
N VAL A 451 -20.23 35.91 30.59
CA VAL A 451 -21.65 36.01 30.93
C VAL A 451 -22.20 34.59 30.92
N GLN A 452 -22.61 34.08 32.08
CA GLN A 452 -22.80 32.63 32.34
C GLN A 452 -23.82 31.89 31.45
N ASN A 453 -24.57 32.56 30.57
CA ASN A 453 -25.65 31.97 29.77
C ASN A 453 -25.70 32.42 28.30
N THR A 454 -24.60 32.87 27.68
CA THR A 454 -24.60 33.18 26.23
C THR A 454 -23.26 32.86 25.55
N PRO A 455 -23.20 31.90 24.61
CA PRO A 455 -21.95 31.53 23.94
C PRO A 455 -21.58 32.56 22.87
N ASN A 456 -20.78 33.56 23.23
CA ASN A 456 -20.30 34.66 22.36
C ASN A 456 -19.25 34.24 21.29
N ASN A 457 -19.12 32.94 21.03
CA ASN A 457 -18.13 32.35 20.13
C ASN A 457 -18.64 32.31 18.68
N THR A 458 -17.74 32.45 17.71
CA THR A 458 -17.99 32.00 16.34
C THR A 458 -18.31 30.49 16.38
N PHE A 459 -19.34 30.06 15.65
CA PHE A 459 -19.80 28.67 15.62
C PHE A 459 -20.30 28.27 14.23
N ILE A 460 -20.43 26.97 13.99
CA ILE A 460 -21.10 26.42 12.80
C ILE A 460 -22.50 25.94 13.20
N LYS A 461 -23.57 26.55 12.66
CA LYS A 461 -24.96 26.13 12.88
C LYS A 461 -25.57 25.51 11.62
N LYS A 462 -26.33 24.43 11.79
CA LYS A 462 -27.24 23.88 10.78
C LYS A 462 -28.52 24.73 10.71
N MET A 463 -28.94 25.08 9.50
CA MET A 463 -30.18 25.82 9.23
C MET A 463 -30.92 25.23 8.04
N ASN A 464 -32.25 25.28 8.05
CA ASN A 464 -33.11 24.72 7.01
C ASN A 464 -33.83 25.85 6.25
N PHE A 465 -33.14 26.50 5.31
CA PHE A 465 -33.59 27.76 4.68
C PHE A 465 -33.87 27.61 3.18
N LYS A 466 -34.62 28.57 2.62
CA LYS A 466 -34.77 28.74 1.17
C LYS A 466 -33.67 29.68 0.66
N LEU A 467 -33.09 29.39 -0.50
CA LEU A 467 -32.18 30.29 -1.20
C LEU A 467 -32.98 31.15 -2.18
N ASP A 468 -32.76 32.46 -2.17
CA ASP A 468 -33.56 33.45 -2.93
C ASP A 468 -33.50 33.26 -4.47
N SER A 469 -32.52 32.48 -4.97
CA SER A 469 -32.42 32.09 -6.38
C SER A 469 -33.27 30.86 -6.76
N ASP A 470 -33.76 30.08 -5.78
CA ASP A 470 -34.74 29.04 -6.04
C ASP A 470 -36.09 29.73 -6.31
N THR A 471 -36.60 29.66 -7.55
CA THR A 471 -37.77 30.42 -8.03
C THR A 471 -38.94 30.43 -7.04
N LEU A 472 -39.51 31.62 -6.79
CA LEU A 472 -40.58 31.91 -5.83
C LEU A 472 -41.91 31.19 -6.10
N GLY A 473 -41.92 29.86 -5.96
CA GLY A 473 -43.11 29.05 -5.76
C GLY A 473 -43.26 28.70 -4.28
N ASN A 474 -44.49 28.74 -3.76
CA ASN A 474 -44.76 28.41 -2.35
C ASN A 474 -44.29 26.98 -1.96
N ASN A 475 -44.14 26.09 -2.94
CA ASN A 475 -43.77 24.69 -2.78
C ASN A 475 -42.25 24.38 -2.87
N VAL A 476 -41.36 25.38 -3.00
CA VAL A 476 -39.91 25.10 -2.91
C VAL A 476 -39.57 24.61 -1.50
N PRO A 477 -39.01 23.40 -1.31
CA PRO A 477 -38.62 22.90 0.00
C PRO A 477 -37.40 23.66 0.53
N THR A 478 -37.32 23.83 1.84
CA THR A 478 -36.11 24.30 2.50
C THR A 478 -34.97 23.29 2.32
N LYS A 479 -33.76 23.79 2.05
CA LYS A 479 -32.55 22.98 1.96
C LYS A 479 -31.72 23.15 3.22
N GLU A 480 -30.94 22.13 3.58
CA GLU A 480 -30.02 22.20 4.72
C GLU A 480 -28.77 22.98 4.33
N TYR A 481 -28.41 23.98 5.14
CA TYR A 481 -27.20 24.77 4.99
C TYR A 481 -26.44 24.83 6.32
N TYR A 482 -25.12 24.91 6.22
CA TYR A 482 -24.25 25.14 7.37
C TYR A 482 -23.64 26.53 7.23
N ILE A 483 -23.81 27.34 8.27
CA ILE A 483 -23.30 28.70 8.33
C ILE A 483 -22.32 28.87 9.48
N ILE A 484 -21.36 29.77 9.29
CA ILE A 484 -20.59 30.38 10.35
C ILE A 484 -21.42 31.57 10.89
N GLY A 485 -21.77 31.52 12.17
CA GLY A 485 -22.42 32.61 12.90
C GLY A 485 -21.44 33.45 13.72
N TYR A 486 -21.88 34.63 14.16
CA TYR A 486 -21.12 35.53 15.05
C TYR A 486 -19.73 35.89 14.51
N LEU A 487 -19.70 36.29 13.23
CA LEU A 487 -18.55 36.92 12.57
C LEU A 487 -18.62 38.45 12.72
N GLY A 488 -17.48 39.10 12.94
CA GLY A 488 -17.40 40.55 13.15
C GLY A 488 -17.97 41.06 14.48
N GLY A 489 -17.81 42.36 14.73
CA GLY A 489 -18.30 43.06 15.92
C GLY A 489 -17.47 42.89 17.20
N THR A 490 -17.53 43.90 18.07
CA THR A 490 -17.17 43.83 19.49
C THR A 490 -18.38 43.41 20.32
N ASP A 491 -18.18 42.79 21.48
CA ASP A 491 -19.29 42.41 22.36
C ASP A 491 -20.11 43.65 22.77
N GLY A 492 -21.43 43.55 22.66
CA GLY A 492 -22.34 44.61 23.10
C GLY A 492 -22.35 44.72 24.62
N SER A 493 -22.57 45.94 25.11
CA SER A 493 -22.58 46.37 26.52
C SER A 493 -21.21 46.56 27.19
N SER A 494 -20.95 47.82 27.55
CA SER A 494 -20.02 48.28 28.60
C SER A 494 -18.50 48.27 28.32
N GLY A 495 -17.97 49.48 28.13
CA GLY A 495 -16.55 49.79 28.33
C GLY A 495 -15.69 49.71 27.06
N VAL A 496 -15.18 50.85 26.60
CA VAL A 496 -14.11 50.89 25.60
C VAL A 496 -12.82 50.40 26.26
N VAL A 497 -12.54 49.10 26.11
CA VAL A 497 -11.17 48.60 26.24
C VAL A 497 -10.46 48.96 24.93
N ASN A 498 -9.42 49.80 25.01
CA ASN A 498 -8.54 50.05 23.87
C ASN A 498 -7.74 48.78 23.53
N GLY A 499 -8.32 47.93 22.69
CA GLY A 499 -7.77 46.65 22.27
C GLY A 499 -8.53 46.08 21.06
N SER A 500 -7.81 45.45 20.14
CA SER A 500 -8.25 45.13 18.77
C SER A 500 -9.22 43.94 18.66
N ASN A 501 -10.38 44.02 19.32
CA ASN A 501 -11.36 42.93 19.47
C ASN A 501 -12.21 42.63 18.22
N VAL A 502 -11.58 42.26 17.11
CA VAL A 502 -12.28 41.83 15.88
C VAL A 502 -12.43 40.30 15.84
N LYS A 503 -13.69 39.83 15.82
CA LYS A 503 -14.04 38.42 15.57
C LYS A 503 -13.88 38.09 14.09
N TYR A 504 -13.01 37.13 13.78
CA TYR A 504 -12.73 36.68 12.42
C TYR A 504 -12.58 35.16 12.35
N TYR A 505 -12.79 34.60 11.16
CA TYR A 505 -12.56 33.18 10.86
C TYR A 505 -11.44 33.04 9.83
N THR A 506 -10.56 32.07 10.05
CA THR A 506 -9.47 31.69 9.17
C THR A 506 -9.78 30.32 8.56
N PHE A 507 -9.77 30.26 7.24
CA PHE A 507 -9.83 29.03 6.47
C PHE A 507 -8.68 28.99 5.47
N TYR A 508 -8.55 27.86 4.79
CA TYR A 508 -7.49 27.65 3.81
C TYR A 508 -8.10 27.19 2.49
N LEU A 509 -7.46 27.61 1.41
CA LEU A 509 -7.93 27.44 0.05
C LEU A 509 -6.76 26.98 -0.82
N ASN A 510 -6.81 25.74 -1.27
CA ASN A 510 -5.87 25.19 -2.22
C ASN A 510 -6.25 25.68 -3.62
N ALA A 511 -5.48 26.62 -4.17
CA ALA A 511 -5.73 27.18 -5.50
C ALA A 511 -5.01 26.33 -6.57
N PRO A 512 -5.68 25.89 -7.64
CA PRO A 512 -5.06 25.07 -8.68
C PRO A 512 -4.02 25.83 -9.52
N LYS A 513 -4.11 27.16 -9.56
CA LYS A 513 -3.27 28.06 -10.37
C LYS A 513 -2.96 29.36 -9.60
N ASP A 514 -1.92 30.06 -10.01
CA ASP A 514 -1.71 31.46 -9.64
C ASP A 514 -2.72 32.35 -10.38
N GLY A 515 -3.28 33.38 -9.71
CA GLY A 515 -4.13 34.37 -10.38
C GLY A 515 -5.13 35.08 -9.48
N MET A 516 -5.95 35.94 -10.08
CA MET A 516 -7.04 36.64 -9.40
C MET A 516 -8.27 35.74 -9.33
N TYR A 517 -8.81 35.51 -8.13
CA TYR A 517 -10.02 34.72 -7.92
C TYR A 517 -11.18 35.60 -7.46
N GLU A 518 -12.26 35.66 -8.24
CA GLU A 518 -13.54 36.26 -7.85
C GLU A 518 -14.19 35.46 -6.72
N ILE A 519 -14.66 36.15 -5.68
CA ILE A 519 -15.32 35.55 -4.52
C ILE A 519 -16.84 35.66 -4.66
N GLY A 520 -17.53 34.59 -4.34
CA GLY A 520 -18.96 34.57 -4.06
C GLY A 520 -19.31 33.53 -3.00
N GLY A 521 -20.56 33.49 -2.55
CA GLY A 521 -21.01 32.54 -1.55
C GLY A 521 -22.45 32.77 -1.16
N VAL A 522 -22.91 32.11 -0.08
CA VAL A 522 -24.24 32.33 0.49
C VAL A 522 -24.15 32.98 1.87
N PHE A 523 -25.10 33.87 2.18
CA PHE A 523 -25.15 34.60 3.44
C PHE A 523 -26.58 34.77 3.95
N ASN A 524 -26.70 35.00 5.26
CA ASN A 524 -27.95 35.29 5.95
C ASN A 524 -27.75 36.52 6.87
N SER A 525 -28.64 37.51 6.74
CA SER A 525 -28.71 38.68 7.62
C SER A 525 -30.06 39.39 7.49
N GLY A 526 -30.68 39.73 8.62
CA GLY A 526 -31.85 40.63 8.64
C GLY A 526 -31.49 42.11 8.47
N ASP A 527 -30.23 42.48 8.71
CA ASP A 527 -29.74 43.86 8.57
C ASP A 527 -28.90 44.03 7.30
N SER A 528 -28.62 45.28 6.92
CA SER A 528 -27.56 45.56 5.95
C SER A 528 -26.20 45.40 6.62
N ARG A 529 -25.47 44.34 6.27
CA ARG A 529 -24.12 44.05 6.77
C ARG A 529 -23.10 43.99 5.62
N GLY A 530 -21.84 43.76 5.97
CA GLY A 530 -20.76 43.60 4.99
C GLY A 530 -19.72 42.59 5.44
N LEU A 531 -18.93 42.11 4.47
CA LEU A 531 -17.86 41.13 4.64
C LEU A 531 -16.55 41.70 4.06
N SER A 532 -15.44 41.36 4.70
CA SER A 532 -14.10 41.55 4.13
C SER A 532 -13.34 40.23 4.18
N PHE A 533 -12.60 39.93 3.11
CA PHE A 533 -11.71 38.78 2.97
C PHE A 533 -10.28 39.26 2.74
N TRP A 534 -9.29 38.61 3.37
CA TRP A 534 -7.86 38.93 3.23
C TRP A 534 -7.05 37.66 2.98
N LYS A 535 -6.01 37.74 2.14
CA LYS A 535 -4.97 36.70 2.06
C LYS A 535 -3.90 36.93 3.13
N GLY A 536 -3.56 35.89 3.89
CA GLY A 536 -2.47 35.92 4.88
C GLY A 536 -2.90 36.42 6.25
N SER A 537 -2.34 37.55 6.69
CA SER A 537 -2.57 38.13 8.02
C SER A 537 -3.73 39.12 8.04
N TYR A 538 -4.43 39.20 9.17
CA TYR A 538 -5.50 40.18 9.35
C TYR A 538 -4.91 41.60 9.39
N ASN A 539 -5.42 42.50 8.54
CA ASN A 539 -5.00 43.90 8.49
C ASN A 539 -6.23 44.83 8.49
N ALA A 540 -6.48 45.45 9.65
CA ALA A 540 -7.59 46.39 9.85
C ALA A 540 -7.37 47.76 9.17
N SER A 541 -6.12 48.21 9.01
CA SER A 541 -5.80 49.58 8.54
C SER A 541 -5.69 49.72 7.02
N GLY A 542 -5.94 48.64 6.26
CA GLY A 542 -6.38 48.74 4.87
C GLY A 542 -5.33 49.20 3.85
N ASN A 543 -4.38 48.32 3.53
CA ASN A 543 -3.75 48.24 2.21
C ASN A 543 -3.25 46.80 1.99
N GLY A 544 -3.50 46.23 0.80
CA GLY A 544 -3.08 44.87 0.45
C GLY A 544 -4.15 44.03 -0.25
N ASN A 545 -3.87 42.73 -0.38
CA ASN A 545 -4.71 41.76 -1.08
C ASN A 545 -5.98 41.43 -0.29
N LYS A 546 -7.06 42.16 -0.61
CA LYS A 546 -8.34 42.18 0.11
C LYS A 546 -9.51 42.25 -0.88
N ALA A 547 -10.61 41.59 -0.54
CA ALA A 547 -11.91 41.76 -1.19
C ALA A 547 -12.95 42.24 -0.17
N LYS A 548 -13.87 43.14 -0.56
CA LYS A 548 -14.88 43.71 0.35
C LYS A 548 -16.27 43.73 -0.30
N PHE A 549 -17.26 43.29 0.47
CA PHE A 549 -18.67 43.23 0.10
C PHE A 549 -19.53 44.02 1.10
N GLN A 550 -20.55 44.70 0.61
CA GLN A 550 -21.44 45.56 1.40
C GLN A 550 -22.90 45.36 0.97
N ASN A 551 -23.83 45.93 1.72
CA ASN A 551 -25.28 45.85 1.48
C ASN A 551 -25.83 44.41 1.46
N LEU A 552 -25.21 43.53 2.25
CA LEU A 552 -25.59 42.13 2.39
C LEU A 552 -26.78 42.01 3.34
N ASN A 553 -27.99 42.01 2.79
CA ASN A 553 -29.26 41.85 3.52
C ASN A 553 -30.16 40.78 2.86
N SER A 554 -30.46 39.67 3.57
CA SER A 554 -31.39 38.61 3.16
C SER A 554 -32.84 38.86 3.57
N GLY A 555 -33.09 39.88 4.39
CA GLY A 555 -34.40 40.37 4.84
C GLY A 555 -34.92 39.71 6.11
N ASP A 556 -34.27 38.65 6.58
CA ASP A 556 -34.57 37.95 7.84
C ASP A 556 -33.37 37.06 8.22
N TRP A 557 -33.18 36.85 9.52
CA TRP A 557 -32.17 35.96 10.12
C TRP A 557 -32.62 34.49 10.16
N ASN A 558 -33.92 34.19 10.08
CA ASN A 558 -34.48 32.89 10.48
C ASN A 558 -35.12 32.05 9.35
N SER A 559 -35.14 32.52 8.10
CA SER A 559 -35.83 31.81 7.00
C SER A 559 -35.21 31.90 5.60
N LYS A 560 -34.27 32.84 5.37
CA LYS A 560 -33.78 33.19 4.02
C LYS A 560 -32.25 33.20 3.91
N LEU A 561 -31.73 32.66 2.81
CA LEU A 561 -30.37 32.87 2.33
C LEU A 561 -30.39 33.67 1.02
N LYS A 562 -29.39 34.51 0.82
CA LYS A 562 -29.06 35.10 -0.48
C LYS A 562 -27.64 34.74 -0.87
N SER A 563 -27.36 34.78 -2.17
CA SER A 563 -25.99 34.72 -2.68
C SER A 563 -25.37 36.11 -2.74
N PHE A 564 -24.05 36.19 -2.56
CA PHE A 564 -23.25 37.36 -2.88
C PHE A 564 -22.19 37.01 -3.94
N ASN A 565 -21.82 37.99 -4.75
CA ASN A 565 -20.75 37.93 -5.75
C ASN A 565 -20.23 39.37 -6.02
N LYS A 566 -19.48 39.57 -7.11
CA LYS A 566 -18.94 40.88 -7.51
C LYS A 566 -19.96 42.02 -7.62
N ASN A 567 -21.25 41.72 -7.79
CA ASN A 567 -22.31 42.73 -7.83
C ASN A 567 -22.59 43.37 -6.46
N GLN A 568 -22.16 42.74 -5.36
CA GLN A 568 -22.25 43.27 -3.99
C GLN A 568 -20.90 43.81 -3.47
N LYS A 569 -19.92 44.06 -4.37
CA LYS A 569 -18.64 44.64 -3.96
C LYS A 569 -18.84 46.04 -3.37
N ALA A 570 -18.01 46.38 -2.39
CA ALA A 570 -17.99 47.74 -1.84
C ALA A 570 -17.46 48.75 -2.87
N THR A 571 -17.91 50.00 -2.75
CA THR A 571 -17.46 51.10 -3.62
C THR A 571 -15.95 51.27 -3.50
N ASN A 572 -15.27 51.40 -4.64
CA ASN A 572 -13.81 51.52 -4.77
C ASN A 572 -12.99 50.32 -4.24
N GLU A 573 -13.61 49.15 -4.02
CA GLU A 573 -12.94 47.95 -3.52
C GLU A 573 -12.99 46.78 -4.54
N SER A 574 -12.17 45.76 -4.28
CA SER A 574 -12.12 44.52 -5.07
C SER A 574 -13.19 43.50 -4.63
N ALA A 575 -13.64 42.67 -5.57
CA ALA A 575 -14.44 41.46 -5.31
C ALA A 575 -13.58 40.18 -5.32
N SER A 576 -12.27 40.32 -5.52
CA SER A 576 -11.35 39.24 -5.88
C SER A 576 -10.05 39.31 -5.08
N LEU A 577 -9.43 38.15 -4.84
CA LEU A 577 -8.10 38.03 -4.21
C LEU A 577 -7.07 37.46 -5.18
N GLN A 578 -5.84 37.97 -5.14
CA GLN A 578 -4.69 37.37 -5.82
C GLN A 578 -4.23 36.14 -5.03
N LEU A 579 -4.45 34.94 -5.56
CA LEU A 579 -3.99 33.70 -4.95
C LEU A 579 -2.70 33.21 -5.62
N THR A 580 -1.99 32.35 -4.89
CA THR A 580 -0.83 31.59 -5.39
C THR A 580 -1.23 30.12 -5.49
N LYS A 581 -0.71 29.37 -6.46
CA LYS A 581 -0.96 27.93 -6.57
C LYS A 581 -0.60 27.23 -5.26
N GLY A 582 -1.41 26.23 -4.88
CA GLY A 582 -1.29 25.53 -3.61
C GLY A 582 -2.05 26.24 -2.49
N LEU A 583 -1.64 26.01 -1.24
CA LEU A 583 -2.42 26.40 -0.07
C LEU A 583 -2.34 27.90 0.25
N ASN A 584 -3.50 28.56 0.27
CA ASN A 584 -3.65 29.97 0.64
C ASN A 584 -4.40 30.10 1.97
N LYS A 585 -3.82 30.80 2.95
CA LYS A 585 -4.52 31.22 4.17
C LYS A 585 -5.44 32.40 3.85
N ILE A 586 -6.73 32.27 4.15
CA ILE A 586 -7.74 33.32 3.97
C ILE A 586 -8.40 33.64 5.31
N ILE A 587 -8.55 34.93 5.62
CA ILE A 587 -9.26 35.42 6.79
C ILE A 587 -10.53 36.14 6.33
N VAL A 588 -11.65 35.94 7.04
CA VAL A 588 -12.92 36.62 6.82
C VAL A 588 -13.47 37.23 8.11
N SER A 589 -13.99 38.45 8.02
CA SER A 589 -14.71 39.15 9.11
C SER A 589 -15.76 40.12 8.56
N GLY A 590 -16.35 40.93 9.44
CA GLY A 590 -17.14 42.09 9.04
C GLY A 590 -16.36 43.06 8.13
N SER A 591 -17.07 43.87 7.37
CA SER A 591 -16.50 44.77 6.35
C SER A 591 -15.49 45.76 6.91
N ASP A 592 -15.66 46.16 8.17
CA ASP A 592 -14.91 47.20 8.86
C ASP A 592 -14.66 46.77 10.32
N SER A 593 -13.60 47.28 10.95
CA SER A 593 -13.32 47.00 12.36
C SER A 593 -14.53 47.38 13.23
N ASN A 594 -15.01 46.44 14.04
CA ASN A 594 -16.17 46.54 14.92
C ASN A 594 -17.55 46.50 14.24
N SER A 595 -17.65 46.33 12.90
CA SER A 595 -18.94 46.01 12.27
C SER A 595 -19.31 44.53 12.48
N PRO A 596 -20.54 44.20 12.90
CA PRO A 596 -21.08 42.86 12.75
C PRO A 596 -21.07 42.43 11.27
N ALA A 597 -20.81 41.15 11.02
CA ALA A 597 -20.89 40.56 9.68
C ALA A 597 -22.24 39.83 9.51
N PRO A 598 -22.66 39.49 8.28
CA PRO A 598 -23.73 38.52 8.08
C PRO A 598 -23.26 37.12 8.52
N ASN A 599 -24.22 36.23 8.77
CA ASN A 599 -23.95 34.79 8.84
C ASN A 599 -23.47 34.30 7.47
N LEU A 600 -22.43 33.47 7.43
CA LEU A 600 -21.72 33.11 6.20
C LEU A 600 -21.73 31.59 5.97
N GLY A 601 -22.35 31.12 4.89
CA GLY A 601 -22.21 29.74 4.44
C GLY A 601 -21.00 29.54 3.53
N ASN A 602 -20.89 28.38 2.89
CA ASN A 602 -19.77 28.02 2.01
C ASN A 602 -19.45 29.13 0.98
N VAL A 603 -18.16 29.36 0.77
CA VAL A 603 -17.62 30.42 -0.11
C VAL A 603 -16.93 29.78 -1.30
N SER A 604 -17.25 30.27 -2.50
CA SER A 604 -16.62 29.85 -3.75
C SER A 604 -15.65 30.89 -4.29
N PHE A 605 -14.54 30.43 -4.82
CA PHE A 605 -13.48 31.19 -5.48
C PHE A 605 -13.39 30.71 -6.93
N THR A 606 -13.48 31.62 -7.89
CA THR A 606 -13.40 31.31 -9.32
C THR A 606 -12.30 32.11 -9.97
N LEU A 607 -11.33 31.47 -10.63
CA LEU A 607 -10.25 32.17 -11.33
C LEU A 607 -10.84 33.08 -12.41
N VAL A 608 -10.35 34.32 -12.46
CA VAL A 608 -10.65 35.26 -13.54
C VAL A 608 -9.78 34.93 -14.73
N ASN A 609 -10.39 34.45 -15.81
CA ASN A 609 -9.70 34.27 -17.08
C ASN A 609 -9.46 35.65 -17.72
N ASN A 610 -8.19 36.05 -17.86
CA ASN A 610 -7.80 37.35 -18.45
C ASN A 610 -8.17 37.52 -19.94
N SER A 611 -8.86 36.55 -20.55
CA SER A 611 -9.32 36.56 -21.94
C SER A 611 -10.21 37.75 -22.31
N GLU A 612 -10.89 38.37 -21.34
CA GLU A 612 -11.80 39.52 -21.57
C GLU A 612 -11.11 40.90 -21.45
N SER A 613 -9.80 40.95 -21.19
CA SER A 613 -9.09 42.23 -20.97
C SER A 613 -8.66 42.97 -22.24
N ASN A 614 -8.80 42.36 -23.43
CA ASN A 614 -8.29 42.90 -24.70
C ASN A 614 -9.39 43.33 -25.69
N SER A 615 -10.61 43.62 -25.22
CA SER A 615 -11.71 44.14 -26.04
C SER A 615 -12.48 45.30 -25.38
N ARG A 616 -11.78 46.41 -25.14
CA ARG A 616 -12.38 47.74 -24.92
C ARG A 616 -11.54 48.82 -25.59
#